data_AF-A0A178IH53-F1
#
_entry.id   AF-A0A178IH53-F1
#
_cell.length_a   1.000
_cell.length_b   1.000
_cell.length_c   1.000
_cell.angle_alpha   90.00
_cell.angle_beta   90.00
_cell.angle_gamma   90.00
#
_symmetry.space_group_name_H-M   'P 1'
#
loop_
_entity.id
_entity.type
_entity.pdbx_description
1 polymer ?
#
loop_
_entity_poly.entity_id
_entity_poly.type
_entity_poly.pdbx_seq_one_letter_code
_entity_poly.pdbx_strand_id
1 'polypeptide(L)'
;MSPGADRLETYDEAMNMLRWLGEQLPREWPPELPPEDTPDFWFTACKHEFATRKAISAKMRRLAASDTSFDLSALEAWLVRRRIEWAAQLALAAAQTGKAPGMGLREFLAYLLADSWETDGCQGLWKHAERDGKPHPENPDGLHPLP
;
A
#
# COMPACT_ATOMS: atom_id res chain seq x y z
N MET A 1 -6.11 2.58 -32.42
CA MET A 1 -6.20 1.96 -31.07
C MET A 1 -7.30 2.66 -30.32
N SER A 2 -8.17 1.91 -29.65
CA SER A 2 -9.33 2.48 -28.97
C SER A 2 -8.88 3.04 -27.63
N PRO A 3 -9.13 4.32 -27.31
CA PRO A 3 -8.66 4.94 -26.08
C PRO A 3 -9.09 4.25 -24.80
N GLY A 4 -10.03 3.29 -24.86
CA GLY A 4 -10.52 2.48 -23.75
C GLY A 4 -9.76 1.19 -23.46
N ALA A 5 -8.98 0.66 -24.42
CA ALA A 5 -8.18 -0.55 -24.23
C ALA A 5 -6.97 -0.28 -23.33
N ASP A 6 -6.21 0.78 -23.65
CA ASP A 6 -5.08 1.27 -22.87
C ASP A 6 -5.45 1.62 -21.39
N ARG A 7 -6.76 1.81 -21.08
CA ARG A 7 -7.28 2.19 -19.75
C ARG A 7 -7.35 1.05 -18.76
N LEU A 8 -7.88 -0.10 -19.21
CA LEU A 8 -7.96 -1.31 -18.37
C LEU A 8 -6.58 -1.93 -18.21
N GLU A 9 -5.76 -1.84 -19.27
CA GLU A 9 -4.38 -2.31 -19.27
C GLU A 9 -3.57 -1.67 -18.14
N THR A 10 -3.69 -0.35 -17.90
CA THR A 10 -2.93 0.32 -16.82
C THR A 10 -3.30 -0.20 -15.42
N TYR A 11 -4.57 -0.51 -15.16
CA TYR A 11 -5.01 -1.06 -13.85
C TYR A 11 -4.56 -2.50 -13.67
N ASP A 12 -4.73 -3.33 -14.70
CA ASP A 12 -4.32 -4.73 -14.67
C ASP A 12 -2.80 -4.85 -14.54
N GLU A 13 -2.04 -4.02 -15.26
CA GLU A 13 -0.58 -3.93 -15.14
C GLU A 13 -0.15 -3.46 -13.76
N ALA A 14 -0.81 -2.44 -13.19
CA ALA A 14 -0.53 -1.99 -11.84
C ALA A 14 -0.80 -3.10 -10.81
N MET A 15 -1.94 -3.79 -10.90
CA MET A 15 -2.27 -4.90 -10.00
C MET A 15 -1.31 -6.09 -10.13
N ASN A 16 -0.88 -6.42 -11.36
CA ASN A 16 0.14 -7.43 -11.60
C ASN A 16 1.48 -7.03 -10.97
N MET A 17 1.87 -5.76 -11.09
CA MET A 17 3.09 -5.25 -10.48
C MET A 17 3.00 -5.27 -8.95
N LEU A 18 1.89 -4.81 -8.36
CA LEU A 18 1.66 -4.86 -6.91
C LEU A 18 1.74 -6.29 -6.36
N ARG A 19 1.17 -7.26 -7.08
CA ARG A 19 1.26 -8.68 -6.74
C ARG A 19 2.70 -9.17 -6.79
N TRP A 20 3.39 -8.93 -7.91
CA TRP A 20 4.79 -9.33 -8.09
C TRP A 20 5.67 -8.74 -6.98
N LEU A 21 5.49 -7.47 -6.64
CA LEU A 21 6.18 -6.81 -5.53
C LEU A 21 5.93 -7.52 -4.20
N GLY A 22 4.68 -7.83 -3.88
CA GLY A 22 4.32 -8.54 -2.64
C GLY A 22 4.96 -9.92 -2.52
N GLU A 23 5.20 -10.59 -3.65
CA GLU A 23 5.88 -11.89 -3.72
C GLU A 23 7.40 -11.79 -3.47
N GLN A 24 8.03 -10.67 -3.85
CA GLN A 24 9.47 -10.44 -3.64
C GLN A 24 9.82 -10.04 -2.20
N LEU A 25 8.85 -9.55 -1.42
CA LEU A 25 9.11 -9.07 -0.07
C LEU A 25 9.52 -10.21 0.88
N PRO A 26 10.51 -9.99 1.77
CA PRO A 26 10.80 -10.89 2.88
C PRO A 26 9.54 -11.28 3.67
N ARG A 27 9.47 -12.54 4.09
CA ARG A 27 8.34 -13.09 4.89
C ARG A 27 8.69 -13.27 6.37
N GLU A 28 9.91 -12.91 6.76
CA GLU A 28 10.34 -12.96 8.15
C GLU A 28 9.49 -12.01 9.01
N TRP A 29 9.17 -12.45 10.22
CA TRP A 29 8.48 -11.60 11.18
C TRP A 29 9.43 -10.51 11.70
N PRO A 30 9.03 -9.23 11.69
CA PRO A 30 9.89 -8.17 12.20
C PRO A 30 10.06 -8.27 13.72
N PRO A 31 11.30 -8.37 14.25
CA PRO A 31 11.55 -8.45 15.69
C PRO A 31 11.14 -7.18 16.45
N GLU A 32 10.97 -6.06 15.76
CA GLU A 32 10.51 -4.79 16.33
C GLU A 32 9.00 -4.77 16.63
N LEU A 33 8.21 -5.66 16.00
CA LEU A 33 6.78 -5.75 16.26
C LEU A 33 6.48 -6.86 17.28
N PRO A 34 5.61 -6.60 18.27
CA PRO A 34 5.07 -7.68 19.10
C PRO A 34 4.20 -8.61 18.25
N PRO A 35 3.75 -9.76 18.75
CA PRO A 35 2.79 -10.61 18.05
C PRO A 35 1.50 -9.84 17.67
N GLU A 36 0.94 -10.14 16.50
CA GLU A 36 -0.21 -9.41 15.91
C GLU A 36 -1.48 -9.45 16.77
N ASP A 37 -1.63 -10.47 17.60
CA ASP A 37 -2.76 -10.69 18.51
C ASP A 37 -2.65 -9.91 19.83
N THR A 38 -1.61 -9.08 20.00
CA THR A 38 -1.42 -8.27 21.20
C THR A 38 -2.07 -6.88 21.08
N PRO A 39 -2.67 -6.34 22.17
CA PRO A 39 -3.39 -5.04 22.13
C PRO A 39 -2.56 -3.82 21.67
N ASP A 40 -1.23 -3.91 21.76
CA ASP A 40 -0.31 -2.81 21.40
C ASP A 40 0.31 -2.97 20.01
N PHE A 41 -0.01 -4.06 19.30
CA PHE A 41 0.60 -4.38 18.00
C PHE A 41 0.40 -3.25 16.99
N TRP A 42 -0.85 -2.90 16.72
CA TRP A 42 -1.18 -1.91 15.70
C TRP A 42 -0.64 -0.53 16.03
N PHE A 43 -0.63 -0.17 17.32
CA PHE A 43 -0.08 1.09 17.77
C PHE A 43 1.45 1.14 17.60
N THR A 44 2.13 0.01 17.87
CA THR A 44 3.57 -0.14 17.68
C THR A 44 3.93 -0.08 16.18
N ALA A 45 3.21 -0.81 15.35
CA ALA A 45 3.36 -0.78 13.89
C ALA A 45 3.16 0.64 13.33
N CYS A 46 2.15 1.38 13.80
CA CYS A 46 1.95 2.78 13.48
C CYS A 46 3.16 3.64 13.82
N LYS A 47 3.68 3.56 15.05
CA LYS A 47 4.85 4.36 15.48
C LYS A 47 6.05 4.12 14.58
N HIS A 48 6.33 2.85 14.26
CA HIS A 48 7.39 2.50 13.33
C HIS A 48 7.14 3.11 11.96
N GLU A 49 5.92 3.02 11.44
CA GLU A 49 5.62 3.61 10.15
C GLU A 49 5.85 5.13 10.15
N PHE A 50 5.34 5.87 11.14
CA PHE A 50 5.59 7.31 11.23
C PHE A 50 7.08 7.66 11.28
N ALA A 51 7.91 6.82 11.91
CA ALA A 51 9.35 7.00 11.99
C ALA A 51 10.07 6.70 10.67
N THR A 52 9.65 5.67 9.93
CA THR A 52 10.31 5.19 8.71
C THR A 52 9.69 5.73 7.42
N ARG A 53 8.53 6.39 7.50
CA ARG A 53 7.67 6.74 6.37
C ARG A 53 8.40 7.34 5.18
N LYS A 54 9.20 8.38 5.42
CA LYS A 54 9.93 9.10 4.35
C LYS A 54 10.94 8.20 3.64
N ALA A 55 11.66 7.36 4.38
CA ALA A 55 12.64 6.45 3.83
C ALA A 55 11.96 5.38 2.97
N ILE A 56 10.88 4.77 3.47
CA ILE A 56 10.10 3.77 2.72
C ILE A 56 9.51 4.39 1.46
N SER A 57 8.90 5.59 1.54
CA SER A 57 8.36 6.25 0.35
C SER A 57 9.41 6.56 -0.72
N ALA A 58 10.61 6.97 -0.31
CA ALA A 58 11.71 7.16 -1.26
C ALA A 58 12.10 5.85 -1.96
N LYS A 59 12.14 4.73 -1.23
CA LYS A 59 12.35 3.40 -1.82
C LYS A 59 11.22 3.02 -2.78
N MET A 60 9.96 3.25 -2.42
CA MET A 60 8.80 2.95 -3.27
C MET A 60 8.76 3.77 -4.56
N ARG A 61 9.14 5.05 -4.52
CA ARG A 61 9.24 5.88 -5.73
C ARG A 61 10.33 5.36 -6.69
N ARG A 62 11.48 4.92 -6.16
CA ARG A 62 12.55 4.29 -6.97
C ARG A 62 12.10 2.97 -7.60
N LEU A 63 11.35 2.17 -6.85
CA LEU A 63 10.78 0.92 -7.30
C LEU A 63 9.82 1.12 -8.48
N ALA A 64 8.88 2.06 -8.35
CA ALA A 64 7.98 2.46 -9.44
C ALA A 64 8.75 2.99 -10.67
N ALA A 65 9.94 3.55 -10.46
CA ALA A 65 10.78 4.10 -11.51
C ALA A 65 11.67 3.07 -12.26
N SER A 66 11.65 1.78 -11.89
CA SER A 66 12.39 0.63 -12.49
C SER A 66 13.61 0.09 -11.76
N ASP A 67 13.76 0.35 -10.46
CA ASP A 67 14.82 -0.27 -9.65
C ASP A 67 14.28 -1.56 -8.99
N THR A 68 14.65 -2.72 -9.52
CA THR A 68 14.13 -4.03 -9.07
C THR A 68 14.91 -4.64 -7.91
N SER A 69 16.02 -4.01 -7.48
CA SER A 69 16.76 -4.45 -6.30
C SER A 69 16.48 -3.50 -5.15
N PHE A 70 16.03 -4.04 -4.02
CA PHE A 70 15.91 -3.28 -2.80
C PHE A 70 16.31 -4.14 -1.62
N ASP A 71 17.03 -3.50 -0.71
CA ASP A 71 17.33 -4.04 0.60
C ASP A 71 16.28 -3.46 1.58
N LEU A 72 15.40 -4.34 2.06
CA LEU A 72 14.40 -4.02 3.06
C LEU A 72 14.66 -4.89 4.28
N SER A 73 14.65 -4.26 5.45
CA SER A 73 14.55 -5.03 6.70
C SER A 73 13.19 -5.74 6.77
N ALA A 74 13.07 -6.72 7.68
CA ALA A 74 11.79 -7.38 7.95
C ALA A 74 10.68 -6.38 8.30
N LEU A 75 10.99 -5.35 9.08
CA LEU A 75 10.04 -4.29 9.44
C LEU A 75 9.60 -3.47 8.22
N GLU A 76 10.54 -3.03 7.39
CA GLU A 76 10.20 -2.28 6.19
C GLU A 76 9.38 -3.15 5.22
N ALA A 77 9.72 -4.42 5.07
CA ALA A 77 8.96 -5.36 4.25
C ALA A 77 7.52 -5.52 4.75
N TRP A 78 7.32 -5.68 6.06
CA TRP A 78 5.98 -5.76 6.66
C TRP A 78 5.17 -4.48 6.42
N LEU A 79 5.78 -3.30 6.61
CA LEU A 79 5.14 -2.01 6.36
C LEU A 79 4.80 -1.81 4.88
N VAL A 80 5.69 -2.22 3.97
CA VAL A 80 5.43 -2.16 2.52
C VAL A 80 4.26 -3.07 2.13
N ARG A 81 4.08 -4.25 2.76
CA ARG A 81 2.90 -5.09 2.50
C ARG A 81 1.59 -4.34 2.79
N ARG A 82 1.52 -3.58 3.88
CA ARG A 82 0.34 -2.74 4.20
C ARG A 82 0.11 -1.66 3.15
N ARG A 83 1.19 -1.06 2.62
CA ARG A 83 1.09 -0.08 1.51
C ARG A 83 0.60 -0.71 0.22
N ILE A 84 1.03 -1.93 -0.09
CA ILE A 84 0.57 -2.69 -1.27
C ILE A 84 -0.92 -3.02 -1.14
N GLU A 85 -1.38 -3.43 0.04
CA GLU A 85 -2.81 -3.68 0.29
C GLU A 85 -3.66 -2.43 0.10
N TRP A 86 -3.20 -1.29 0.64
CA TRP A 86 -3.82 0.01 0.42
C TRP A 86 -3.84 0.40 -1.07
N ALA A 87 -2.70 0.27 -1.76
CA ALA A 87 -2.57 0.53 -3.18
C ALA A 87 -3.54 -0.32 -4.02
N ALA A 88 -3.71 -1.59 -3.67
CA ALA A 88 -4.65 -2.50 -4.33
C ALA A 88 -6.11 -2.07 -4.11
N GLN A 89 -6.48 -1.63 -2.90
CA GLN A 89 -7.81 -1.11 -2.61
C GLN A 89 -8.12 0.15 -3.42
N LEU A 90 -7.16 1.08 -3.50
CA LEU A 90 -7.30 2.29 -4.32
C LEU A 90 -7.42 1.98 -5.80
N ALA A 91 -6.57 1.08 -6.32
CA ALA A 91 -6.62 0.65 -7.71
C ALA A 91 -7.97 -0.01 -8.05
N LEU A 92 -8.48 -0.88 -7.16
CA LEU A 92 -9.77 -1.53 -7.33
C LEU A 92 -10.93 -0.53 -7.31
N ALA A 93 -10.94 0.41 -6.34
CA ALA A 93 -11.97 1.43 -6.26
C ALA A 93 -11.95 2.36 -7.49
N ALA A 94 -10.76 2.75 -7.95
CA ALA A 94 -10.62 3.56 -9.16
C ALA A 94 -11.12 2.81 -10.40
N ALA A 95 -10.81 1.51 -10.53
CA ALA A 95 -11.31 0.66 -11.61
C ALA A 95 -12.85 0.55 -11.61
N GLN A 96 -13.48 0.46 -10.43
CA GLN A 96 -14.95 0.44 -10.31
C GLN A 96 -15.61 1.73 -10.85
N THR A 97 -14.94 2.87 -10.78
CA THR A 97 -15.46 4.13 -11.34
C THR A 97 -15.32 4.21 -12.86
N GLY A 98 -14.57 3.29 -13.49
CA GLY A 98 -14.33 3.27 -14.94
C GLY A 98 -13.53 4.47 -15.47
N LYS A 99 -13.02 5.33 -14.59
CA LYS A 99 -12.22 6.50 -14.97
C LYS A 99 -10.76 6.08 -15.09
N ALA A 100 -10.11 6.46 -16.18
CA ALA A 100 -8.67 6.30 -16.31
C ALA A 100 -7.95 7.22 -15.32
N PRO A 101 -6.81 6.79 -14.74
CA PRO A 101 -6.08 7.59 -13.75
C PRO A 101 -5.45 8.86 -14.35
N GLY A 102 -5.47 9.02 -15.68
CA GLY A 102 -4.98 10.23 -16.37
C GLY A 102 -3.45 10.38 -16.35
N MET A 103 -2.73 9.33 -15.94
CA MET A 103 -1.28 9.27 -15.77
C MET A 103 -0.74 7.95 -16.31
N GLY A 104 0.56 7.90 -16.63
CA GLY A 104 1.21 6.67 -17.09
C GLY A 104 1.42 5.65 -15.97
N LEU A 105 1.67 4.37 -16.30
CA LEU A 105 1.81 3.28 -15.31
C LEU A 105 2.82 3.61 -14.19
N ARG A 106 3.98 4.16 -14.52
CA ARG A 106 5.03 4.48 -13.52
C ARG A 106 4.59 5.58 -12.56
N GLU A 107 3.94 6.62 -13.08
CA GLU A 107 3.38 7.71 -12.28
C GLU A 107 2.25 7.17 -11.40
N PHE A 108 1.41 6.29 -11.93
CA PHE A 108 0.33 5.66 -11.20
C PHE A 108 0.84 4.78 -10.05
N LEU A 109 1.87 3.95 -10.29
CA LEU A 109 2.50 3.15 -9.25
C LEU A 109 3.17 4.00 -8.17
N ALA A 110 3.83 5.10 -8.55
CA ALA A 110 4.42 6.04 -7.59
C ALA A 110 3.34 6.69 -6.72
N TYR A 111 2.23 7.12 -7.35
CA TYR A 111 1.08 7.66 -6.63
C TYR A 111 0.51 6.63 -5.64
N LEU A 112 0.24 5.41 -6.09
CA LEU A 112 -0.37 4.36 -5.27
C LEU A 112 0.55 3.94 -4.10
N LEU A 113 1.84 3.70 -4.35
CA LEU A 113 2.75 3.13 -3.34
C LEU A 113 3.34 4.17 -2.37
N ALA A 114 3.41 5.44 -2.77
CA ALA A 114 4.03 6.49 -1.98
C ALA A 114 3.08 7.65 -1.67
N ASP A 115 2.57 8.35 -2.68
CA ASP A 115 1.92 9.63 -2.47
C ASP A 115 0.55 9.48 -1.78
N SER A 116 -0.25 8.50 -2.20
CA SER A 116 -1.54 8.19 -1.59
C SER A 116 -1.40 7.68 -0.14
N TRP A 117 -0.31 6.99 0.15
CA TRP A 117 0.00 6.55 1.50
C TRP A 117 0.41 7.72 2.41
N GLU A 118 1.26 8.62 1.90
CA GLU A 118 1.67 9.82 2.63
C GLU A 118 0.49 10.76 2.92
N THR A 119 -0.47 10.83 2.01
CA THR A 119 -1.67 11.66 2.13
C THR A 119 -2.69 11.03 3.07
N ASP A 120 -3.12 9.79 2.78
CA ASP A 120 -4.29 9.19 3.44
C ASP A 120 -3.97 7.85 4.12
N GLY A 121 -3.16 6.99 3.50
CA GLY A 121 -2.92 5.62 3.99
C GLY A 121 -2.33 5.56 5.41
N CYS A 122 -1.42 6.47 5.75
CA CYS A 122 -0.85 6.58 7.09
C CYS A 122 -1.88 6.98 8.15
N GLN A 123 -2.82 7.87 7.81
CA GLN A 123 -3.94 8.21 8.67
C GLN A 123 -4.94 7.04 8.79
N GLY A 124 -5.17 6.30 7.69
CA GLY A 124 -5.95 5.07 7.69
C GLY A 124 -5.38 4.03 8.66
N LEU A 125 -4.06 3.82 8.62
CA LEU A 125 -3.36 2.92 9.54
C LEU A 125 -3.49 3.39 11.00
N TRP A 126 -3.33 4.70 11.26
CA TRP A 126 -3.53 5.25 12.61
C TRP A 126 -4.94 4.99 13.14
N LYS A 127 -5.97 5.29 12.34
CA LYS A 127 -7.37 5.03 12.70
C LYS A 127 -7.62 3.54 12.93
N HIS A 128 -6.96 2.66 12.17
CA HIS A 128 -7.04 1.21 12.38
C HIS A 128 -6.41 0.79 13.71
N ALA A 129 -5.28 1.39 14.08
CA ALA A 129 -4.65 1.17 15.37
C ALA A 129 -5.48 1.68 16.56
N GLU A 130 -6.15 2.83 16.44
CA GLU A 130 -7.09 3.32 17.47
C GLU A 130 -8.24 2.35 17.74
N ARG A 131 -8.53 1.47 16.77
CA ARG A 131 -9.55 0.41 16.89
C ARG A 131 -8.97 -0.96 17.18
N ASP A 132 -7.71 -1.05 17.57
CA ASP A 132 -7.04 -2.33 17.88
C ASP A 132 -7.11 -3.31 16.70
N GLY A 133 -6.85 -2.80 15.49
CA GLY A 133 -6.86 -3.63 14.27
C GLY A 133 -8.23 -4.01 13.77
N LYS A 134 -9.31 -3.46 14.34
CA LYS A 134 -10.66 -3.79 13.87
C LYS A 134 -10.98 -3.02 12.59
N PRO A 135 -11.74 -3.65 11.65
CA PRO A 135 -12.30 -2.96 10.51
C PRO A 135 -13.07 -1.70 10.92
N HIS A 136 -13.23 -0.76 9.99
CA HIS A 136 -14.08 0.39 10.27
C HIS A 136 -15.55 -0.08 10.35
N PRO A 137 -16.38 0.45 11.27
CA PRO A 137 -17.78 0.03 11.38
C PRO A 137 -18.59 0.18 10.07
N GLU A 138 -18.25 1.18 9.26
CA GLU A 138 -18.88 1.44 7.96
C GLU A 138 -18.27 0.65 6.80
N ASN A 139 -17.16 -0.05 7.04
CA ASN A 139 -16.49 -0.92 6.08
C ASN A 139 -16.04 -2.22 6.78
N PRO A 140 -17.00 -3.07 7.17
CA PRO A 140 -16.72 -4.24 8.00
C PRO A 140 -15.93 -5.33 7.27
N ASP A 141 -15.96 -5.35 5.94
CA ASP A 141 -15.21 -6.30 5.12
C ASP A 141 -13.78 -5.82 4.79
N GLY A 142 -13.48 -4.54 5.03
CA GLY A 142 -12.16 -3.96 4.76
C GLY A 142 -11.83 -3.81 3.27
N LEU A 143 -12.80 -4.00 2.36
CA LEU A 143 -12.57 -4.06 0.92
C LEU A 143 -12.77 -2.73 0.21
N HIS A 144 -13.47 -1.78 0.84
CA HIS A 144 -13.79 -0.48 0.25
C HIS A 144 -13.01 0.66 0.92
N PRO A 145 -12.29 1.52 0.18
CA PRO A 145 -11.77 2.74 0.76
C PRO A 145 -12.92 3.60 1.28
N LEU A 146 -12.80 4.07 2.52
CA LEU A 146 -13.78 4.97 3.13
C LEU A 146 -13.68 6.37 2.49
N PRO A 147 -14.79 7.11 2.40
CA PRO A 147 -14.80 8.49 1.91
C PRO A 147 -14.02 9.46 2.82
#